data_AF-A0A417YR01-F1
#
_entry.id   AF-A0A417YR01-F1
#
_cell.length_a   1.000
_cell.length_b   1.000
_cell.length_c   1.000
_cell.angle_alpha   90.00
_cell.angle_beta   90.00
_cell.angle_gamma   90.00
#
_symmetry.space_group_name_H-M   'P 1'
#
loop_
_entity.id
_entity.type
_entity.pdbx_description
1 polymer ?
#
loop_
_entity_poly.entity_id
_entity_poly.type
_entity_poly.pdbx_seq_one_letter_code
_entity_poly.pdbx_strand_id
1 'polypeptide(L)'
;MSSTRQDAWTADEDLLLAEVILRHIREGGTQLQAFEEVGRQLSRTSAACGFRWNSHVRKQYKSGIEHAKKQRKEGKKAGKQILKDTAGQEPQVAETPSLPQAKPEIELDVVLNYIEKLYRVAGRAATNEDEQKQLRERVKELEKENNSLAIELTGLREDYQALINILNKARKMASEKEEESLGQQKAKFQIDKYGNLERVE
;
A
#
# COMPACT_ATOMS: atom_id res chain seq x y z
N MET A 1 -0.30 11.50 15.66
CA MET A 1 -1.57 10.95 15.17
C MET A 1 -1.33 9.48 14.82
N SER A 2 -1.78 8.56 15.68
CA SER A 2 -1.61 7.12 15.45
C SER A 2 -2.47 6.69 14.27
N SER A 3 -1.85 6.22 13.19
CA SER A 3 -2.54 5.62 12.05
C SER A 3 -3.08 4.25 12.48
N THR A 4 -4.32 4.22 12.94
CA THR A 4 -5.01 2.98 13.33
C THR A 4 -5.26 2.16 12.07
N ARG A 5 -4.71 0.94 12.02
CA ARG A 5 -4.92 0.02 10.90
C ARG A 5 -6.42 -0.29 10.74
N GLN A 6 -6.97 0.04 9.59
CA GLN A 6 -8.32 -0.38 9.18
C GLN A 6 -8.24 -1.72 8.46
N ASP A 7 -8.11 -2.81 9.22
CA ASP A 7 -7.93 -4.15 8.64
C ASP A 7 -9.24 -4.77 8.11
N ALA A 8 -10.41 -4.33 8.59
CA ALA A 8 -11.71 -4.84 8.16
C ALA A 8 -12.40 -3.90 7.17
N TRP A 9 -13.11 -4.47 6.19
CA TRP A 9 -14.01 -3.75 5.28
C TRP A 9 -15.44 -3.82 5.79
N THR A 10 -16.14 -2.70 5.69
CA THR A 10 -17.56 -2.56 6.05
C THR A 10 -18.46 -2.66 4.81
N ALA A 11 -19.75 -2.94 5.03
CA ALA A 11 -20.73 -2.99 3.95
C ALA A 11 -20.91 -1.64 3.25
N ASP A 12 -20.81 -0.53 4.00
CA ASP A 12 -20.93 0.82 3.44
C ASP A 12 -19.73 1.18 2.55
N GLU A 13 -18.51 0.76 2.94
CA GLU A 13 -17.31 0.90 2.10
C GLU A 13 -17.42 0.09 0.80
N ASP A 14 -17.99 -1.13 0.87
CA ASP A 14 -18.22 -1.96 -0.32
C ASP A 14 -19.28 -1.37 -1.25
N LEU A 15 -20.31 -0.73 -0.68
CA LEU A 15 -21.38 -0.07 -1.43
C LEU A 15 -20.83 1.15 -2.17
N LEU A 16 -20.03 1.99 -1.50
CA LEU A 16 -19.35 3.12 -2.11
C LEU A 16 -18.40 2.67 -3.23
N LEU A 17 -17.62 1.62 -2.99
CA LEU A 17 -16.71 1.03 -3.99
C LEU A 17 -17.50 0.57 -5.23
N ALA A 18 -18.64 -0.09 -5.03
CA ALA A 18 -19.50 -0.54 -6.13
C ALA A 18 -20.09 0.62 -6.93
N GLU A 19 -20.61 1.65 -6.28
CA GLU A 19 -21.21 2.81 -6.93
C GLU A 19 -20.22 3.53 -7.85
N VAL A 20 -19.04 3.87 -7.32
CA VAL A 20 -18.03 4.64 -8.05
C VAL A 20 -17.49 3.85 -9.26
N ILE A 21 -17.29 2.54 -9.11
CA ILE A 21 -16.83 1.68 -10.20
C ILE A 21 -17.91 1.51 -11.27
N LEU A 22 -19.17 1.29 -10.88
CA LEU A 22 -20.27 1.17 -11.85
C LEU A 22 -20.50 2.50 -12.61
N ARG A 23 -20.34 3.64 -11.95
CA ARG A 23 -20.32 4.97 -12.59
C ARG A 23 -19.21 5.06 -13.63
N HIS A 24 -17.96 4.74 -13.28
CA HIS A 24 -16.84 4.72 -14.23
C HIS A 24 -17.07 3.79 -15.41
N ILE A 25 -17.72 2.63 -15.20
CA ILE A 25 -18.04 1.70 -16.29
C ILE A 25 -19.06 2.31 -17.25
N ARG A 26 -20.08 3.02 -16.75
CA ARG A 26 -21.10 3.70 -17.57
C ARG A 26 -20.49 4.85 -18.39
N GLU A 27 -19.70 5.69 -17.73
CA GLU A 27 -19.02 6.85 -18.33
C GLU A 27 -17.85 6.44 -19.23
N GLY A 28 -17.39 5.19 -19.10
CA GLY A 28 -16.34 4.60 -19.92
C GLY A 28 -14.92 4.90 -19.43
N GLY A 29 -14.77 5.35 -18.19
CA GLY A 29 -13.50 5.47 -17.48
C GLY A 29 -12.84 4.12 -17.18
N THR A 30 -11.61 4.18 -16.66
CA THR A 30 -10.84 2.98 -16.30
C THR A 30 -11.11 2.56 -14.86
N GLN A 31 -10.95 1.26 -14.57
CA GLN A 31 -11.07 0.76 -13.20
C GLN A 31 -9.99 1.35 -12.27
N LEU A 32 -8.79 1.65 -12.81
CA LEU A 32 -7.70 2.24 -12.05
C LEU A 32 -8.07 3.64 -11.53
N GLN A 33 -8.70 4.47 -12.38
CA GLN A 33 -9.20 5.78 -11.97
C GLN A 33 -10.27 5.67 -10.88
N ALA A 34 -11.20 4.71 -11.02
CA ALA A 34 -12.20 4.45 -10.00
C ALA A 34 -11.58 4.01 -8.66
N PHE A 35 -10.57 3.14 -8.68
CA PHE A 35 -9.88 2.69 -7.46
C PHE A 35 -9.09 3.81 -6.78
N GLU A 36 -8.50 4.73 -7.56
CA GLU A 36 -7.79 5.88 -7.02
C GLU A 36 -8.74 6.88 -6.35
N GLU A 37 -9.89 7.12 -6.96
CA GLU A 37 -10.93 7.98 -6.39
C GLU A 37 -11.49 7.41 -5.08
N VAL A 38 -11.87 6.12 -5.07
CA VAL A 38 -12.38 5.45 -3.86
C VAL A 38 -11.29 5.37 -2.79
N GLY A 39 -10.04 5.11 -3.18
CA GLY A 39 -8.90 5.09 -2.26
C GLY A 39 -8.72 6.41 -1.51
N ARG A 40 -8.84 7.56 -2.20
CA ARG A 40 -8.80 8.87 -1.54
C ARG A 40 -9.97 9.07 -0.57
N GLN A 41 -11.19 8.66 -0.96
CA GLN A 41 -12.38 8.85 -0.12
C GLN A 41 -12.37 7.96 1.13
N LEU A 42 -11.94 6.71 1.01
CA LEU A 42 -11.87 5.75 2.13
C LEU A 42 -10.55 5.81 2.91
N SER A 43 -9.63 6.71 2.54
CA SER A 43 -8.27 6.76 3.10
C SER A 43 -7.53 5.40 3.00
N ARG A 44 -7.75 4.66 1.90
CA ARG A 44 -7.14 3.36 1.60
C ARG A 44 -6.32 3.43 0.31
N THR A 45 -5.42 2.47 0.11
CA THR A 45 -4.64 2.39 -1.14
C THR A 45 -5.51 1.91 -2.31
N SER A 46 -5.24 2.41 -3.51
CA SER A 46 -5.95 1.97 -4.73
C SER A 46 -5.80 0.46 -4.96
N ALA A 47 -4.66 -0.11 -4.57
CA ALA A 47 -4.41 -1.54 -4.62
C ALA A 47 -5.32 -2.35 -3.67
N ALA A 48 -5.55 -1.86 -2.45
CA ALA A 48 -6.47 -2.49 -1.51
C ALA A 48 -7.92 -2.46 -2.01
N CYS A 49 -8.35 -1.34 -2.60
CA CYS A 49 -9.66 -1.21 -3.25
C CYS A 49 -9.83 -2.21 -4.41
N GLY A 50 -8.78 -2.36 -5.22
CA GLY A 50 -8.76 -3.35 -6.30
C GLY A 50 -8.84 -4.79 -5.79
N PHE A 51 -8.14 -5.12 -4.70
CA PHE A 51 -8.22 -6.46 -4.10
C PHE A 51 -9.61 -6.75 -3.53
N ARG A 52 -10.21 -5.80 -2.81
CA ARG A 52 -11.58 -5.95 -2.27
C ARG A 52 -12.61 -6.13 -3.37
N TRP A 53 -12.52 -5.30 -4.42
CA TRP A 53 -13.37 -5.39 -5.58
C TRP A 53 -13.33 -6.77 -6.23
N ASN A 54 -12.12 -7.27 -6.55
CA ASN A 54 -11.97 -8.53 -7.28
C ASN A 54 -12.32 -9.77 -6.45
N SER A 55 -12.07 -9.73 -5.14
CA SER A 55 -12.29 -10.88 -4.25
C SER A 55 -13.76 -11.07 -3.84
N HIS A 56 -14.47 -9.97 -3.54
CA HIS A 56 -15.80 -9.99 -2.94
C HIS A 56 -16.84 -9.22 -3.76
N VAL A 57 -16.69 -7.89 -3.89
CA VAL A 57 -17.74 -6.99 -4.38
C VAL A 57 -18.14 -7.29 -5.84
N ARG A 58 -17.18 -7.58 -6.72
CA ARG A 58 -17.45 -7.93 -8.13
C ARG A 58 -18.38 -9.13 -8.28
N LYS A 59 -18.32 -10.09 -7.35
CA LYS A 59 -19.16 -11.30 -7.39
C LYS A 59 -20.61 -11.00 -7.00
N GLN A 60 -20.81 -10.06 -6.08
CA GLN A 60 -22.13 -9.62 -5.62
C GLN A 60 -22.83 -8.73 -6.66
N TYR A 61 -22.08 -7.85 -7.33
CA TYR A 61 -22.63 -6.85 -8.25
C TYR A 61 -22.58 -7.26 -9.74
N LYS A 62 -22.61 -8.56 -10.06
CA LYS A 62 -22.54 -9.05 -11.46
C LYS A 62 -23.60 -8.43 -12.37
N SER A 63 -24.87 -8.45 -11.96
CA SER A 63 -25.98 -7.88 -12.72
C SER A 63 -25.80 -6.36 -12.93
N GLY A 64 -25.35 -5.64 -11.90
CA GLY A 64 -25.05 -4.20 -12.00
C GLY A 64 -23.95 -3.90 -13.02
N ILE A 65 -22.91 -4.73 -13.10
CA ILE A 65 -21.81 -4.59 -14.08
C ILE A 65 -22.33 -4.80 -15.51
N GLU A 66 -23.21 -5.79 -15.73
CA GLU A 66 -23.82 -6.03 -17.04
C GLU A 66 -24.68 -4.84 -17.48
N HIS A 67 -25.50 -4.31 -16.57
CA HIS A 67 -26.33 -3.15 -16.84
C HIS A 67 -25.48 -1.91 -17.15
N ALA A 68 -24.42 -1.65 -16.37
CA ALA A 68 -23.50 -0.55 -16.62
C ALA A 68 -22.79 -0.65 -17.98
N LYS A 69 -22.37 -1.87 -18.37
CA LYS A 69 -21.78 -2.13 -19.69
C LYS A 69 -22.78 -1.93 -20.83
N LYS A 70 -24.03 -2.36 -20.63
CA LYS A 70 -25.12 -2.18 -21.60
C LYS A 70 -25.39 -0.69 -21.81
N GLN A 71 -25.50 0.09 -20.73
CA GLN A 71 -25.67 1.55 -20.80
C GLN A 71 -24.50 2.25 -21.51
N ARG A 72 -23.25 1.84 -21.25
CA ARG A 72 -22.09 2.37 -22.00
C ARG A 72 -22.20 2.10 -23.50
N LYS A 73 -22.67 0.91 -23.89
CA LYS A 73 -22.84 0.51 -25.29
C LYS A 73 -23.97 1.31 -25.96
N GLU A 74 -25.05 1.55 -25.25
CA GLU A 74 -26.18 2.37 -25.71
C GLU A 74 -25.81 3.84 -25.82
N GLY A 75 -25.11 4.41 -24.83
CA GLY A 75 -24.59 5.79 -24.88
C GLY A 75 -23.60 6.01 -26.02
N LYS A 76 -22.76 5.02 -26.35
CA LYS A 76 -21.89 5.07 -27.54
C LYS A 76 -22.66 5.01 -28.86
N LYS A 77 -23.80 4.31 -28.91
CA LYS A 77 -24.68 4.29 -30.09
C LYS A 77 -25.41 5.62 -30.26
N ALA A 78 -25.93 6.19 -29.18
CA ALA A 78 -26.55 7.52 -29.17
C ALA A 78 -25.55 8.63 -29.54
N GLY A 79 -24.32 8.60 -29.00
CA GLY A 79 -23.27 9.57 -29.35
C GLY A 79 -22.77 9.47 -30.79
N LYS A 80 -22.89 8.29 -31.43
CA LYS A 80 -22.60 8.10 -32.87
C LYS A 80 -23.76 8.56 -33.76
N GLN A 81 -24.98 8.69 -33.21
CA GLN A 81 -26.13 9.31 -33.87
C GLN A 81 -26.05 10.83 -33.85
N ILE A 82 -25.55 11.45 -32.77
CA ILE A 82 -25.44 12.93 -32.65
C ILE A 82 -24.40 13.52 -33.64
N LEU A 83 -23.37 12.75 -34.06
CA LEU A 83 -22.42 13.19 -35.09
C LEU A 83 -22.92 12.98 -36.53
N LYS A 84 -24.13 12.43 -36.72
CA LYS A 84 -24.74 12.20 -38.03
C LYS A 84 -25.87 13.18 -38.37
N ASP A 85 -26.22 14.08 -37.43
CA ASP A 85 -27.34 15.03 -37.57
C ASP A 85 -26.94 16.44 -38.06
N THR A 86 -25.80 16.57 -38.77
CA THR A 86 -25.48 17.79 -39.56
C THR A 86 -25.14 17.50 -41.02
N ALA A 87 -25.76 16.49 -41.63
CA ALA A 87 -25.84 16.36 -43.08
C ALA A 87 -27.02 15.46 -43.45
N GLY A 88 -28.20 16.06 -43.60
CA GLY A 88 -29.34 15.39 -44.18
C GLY A 88 -29.16 15.18 -45.68
N GLN A 89 -29.30 13.93 -46.14
CA GLN A 89 -30.31 13.52 -47.13
C GLN A 89 -30.21 12.02 -47.40
N GLU A 90 -31.32 11.34 -47.12
CA GLU A 90 -31.67 10.00 -47.61
C GLU A 90 -31.99 10.08 -49.12
N PRO A 91 -31.90 8.98 -49.89
CA PRO A 91 -32.95 7.96 -49.83
C PRO A 91 -32.49 6.50 -49.80
N GLN A 92 -33.42 5.71 -49.27
CA GLN A 92 -33.45 4.27 -49.08
C GLN A 92 -33.33 3.47 -50.38
N VAL A 93 -32.67 2.30 -50.33
CA VAL A 93 -33.10 1.10 -51.05
C VAL A 93 -32.59 -0.18 -50.38
N ALA A 94 -33.57 -1.02 -50.02
CA ALA A 94 -33.65 -2.48 -50.11
C ALA A 94 -32.50 -3.38 -49.58
N GLU A 95 -32.93 -4.31 -48.71
CA GLU A 95 -32.22 -5.51 -48.29
C GLU A 95 -31.71 -6.35 -49.48
N THR A 96 -30.46 -6.78 -49.40
CA THR A 96 -29.99 -8.03 -50.01
C THR A 96 -28.97 -8.68 -49.07
N PRO A 97 -29.07 -10.00 -48.80
CA PRO A 97 -28.09 -10.71 -47.99
C PRO A 97 -26.96 -11.22 -48.90
N SER A 98 -25.75 -10.68 -48.74
CA SER A 98 -24.54 -11.24 -49.34
C SER A 98 -23.53 -11.60 -48.25
N LEU A 99 -23.34 -12.92 -48.12
CA LEU A 99 -22.28 -13.60 -47.37
C LEU A 99 -20.91 -13.45 -48.09
N PRO A 100 -19.80 -13.80 -47.44
CA PRO A 100 -18.64 -12.94 -47.23
C PRO A 100 -17.55 -13.18 -48.26
N GLN A 101 -16.86 -12.11 -48.68
CA GLN A 101 -15.47 -12.19 -49.15
C GLN A 101 -14.89 -10.79 -49.33
N ALA A 102 -14.09 -10.37 -48.35
CA ALA A 102 -12.96 -9.49 -48.60
C ALA A 102 -11.85 -9.97 -47.67
N LYS A 103 -10.77 -10.52 -48.24
CA LYS A 103 -9.48 -10.55 -47.56
C LYS A 103 -9.23 -9.12 -47.07
N PRO A 104 -8.87 -8.88 -45.80
CA PRO A 104 -8.35 -7.58 -45.43
C PRO A 104 -7.00 -7.47 -46.12
N GLU A 105 -6.97 -6.86 -47.30
CA GLU A 105 -5.75 -6.25 -47.81
C GLU A 105 -5.31 -5.29 -46.71
N ILE A 106 -4.20 -5.63 -46.07
CA ILE A 106 -3.70 -4.87 -44.93
C ILE A 106 -3.32 -3.51 -45.49
N GLU A 107 -4.17 -2.53 -45.27
CA GLU A 107 -3.98 -1.16 -45.70
C GLU A 107 -2.63 -0.67 -45.14
N LEU A 108 -1.80 -0.08 -45.99
CA LEU A 108 -0.41 0.26 -45.65
C LEU A 108 -0.33 1.15 -44.39
N ASP A 109 -1.35 1.99 -44.15
CA ASP A 109 -1.49 2.80 -42.95
C ASP A 109 -1.65 1.98 -41.66
N VAL A 110 -2.27 0.80 -41.74
CA VAL A 110 -2.37 -0.13 -40.60
C VAL A 110 -1.00 -0.74 -40.29
N VAL A 111 -0.23 -1.06 -41.33
CA VAL A 111 1.16 -1.54 -41.17
C VAL A 111 2.05 -0.45 -40.60
N LEU A 112 1.93 0.78 -41.10
CA LEU A 112 2.73 1.92 -40.64
C LEU A 112 2.46 2.23 -39.16
N ASN A 113 1.19 2.30 -38.76
CA ASN A 113 0.80 2.49 -37.35
C ASN A 113 1.29 1.35 -36.46
N TYR A 114 1.27 0.11 -36.95
CA TYR A 114 1.77 -1.04 -36.21
C TYR A 114 3.28 -0.98 -36.01
N ILE A 115 4.05 -0.65 -37.06
CA ILE A 115 5.50 -0.49 -36.99
C ILE A 115 5.87 0.66 -36.06
N GLU A 116 5.19 1.80 -36.13
CA GLU A 116 5.44 2.92 -35.22
C GLU A 116 5.19 2.54 -33.76
N LYS A 117 4.11 1.78 -33.51
CA LYS A 117 3.83 1.23 -32.17
C LYS A 117 4.93 0.28 -31.70
N LEU A 118 5.45 -0.58 -32.57
CA LEU A 118 6.56 -1.47 -32.24
C LEU A 118 7.85 -0.71 -31.91
N TYR A 119 8.20 0.31 -32.68
CA TYR A 119 9.35 1.17 -32.38
C TYR A 119 9.19 1.91 -31.04
N ARG A 120 7.98 2.43 -30.74
CA ARG A 120 7.69 3.04 -29.43
C ARG A 120 7.81 2.04 -28.28
N VAL A 121 7.37 0.79 -28.47
CA VAL A 121 7.50 -0.26 -27.46
C VAL A 121 8.96 -0.68 -27.28
N ALA A 122 9.73 -0.81 -28.36
CA ALA A 122 11.15 -1.11 -28.30
C ALA A 122 11.95 -0.01 -27.59
N GLY A 123 11.66 1.27 -27.87
CA GLY A 123 12.27 2.40 -27.17
C GLY A 123 11.92 2.46 -25.67
N ARG A 124 10.68 2.08 -25.32
CA ARG A 124 10.27 1.95 -23.90
C ARG A 124 10.90 0.75 -23.22
N ALA A 125 11.15 -0.35 -23.93
CA ALA A 125 11.80 -1.52 -23.36
C ALA A 125 13.25 -1.20 -22.94
N ALA A 126 14.01 -0.50 -23.78
CA ALA A 126 15.37 -0.08 -23.46
C ALA A 126 15.42 0.88 -22.26
N THR A 127 14.56 1.90 -22.22
CA THR A 127 14.48 2.84 -21.08
C THR A 127 14.05 2.14 -19.78
N ASN A 128 13.08 1.23 -19.86
CA ASN A 128 12.66 0.42 -18.71
C ASN A 128 13.80 -0.50 -18.20
N GLU A 129 14.66 -1.03 -19.07
CA GLU A 129 15.79 -1.86 -18.67
C GLU A 129 16.83 -1.06 -17.86
N ASP A 130 17.12 0.17 -18.28
CA ASP A 130 17.99 1.09 -17.57
C ASP A 130 17.40 1.52 -16.22
N GLU A 131 16.11 1.91 -16.20
CA GLU A 131 15.39 2.24 -14.95
C GLU A 131 15.36 1.05 -13.98
N GLN A 132 15.10 -0.16 -14.48
CA GLN A 132 15.15 -1.36 -13.66
C GLN A 132 16.55 -1.62 -13.10
N LYS A 133 17.60 -1.35 -13.87
CA LYS A 133 18.98 -1.51 -13.39
C LYS A 133 19.29 -0.49 -12.29
N GLN A 134 18.92 0.77 -12.48
CA GLN A 134 19.09 1.82 -11.47
C GLN A 134 18.32 1.49 -10.19
N LEU A 135 17.07 1.03 -10.31
CA LEU A 135 16.26 0.60 -9.16
C LEU A 135 16.91 -0.57 -8.41
N ARG A 136 17.45 -1.56 -9.12
CA ARG A 136 18.16 -2.70 -8.51
C ARG A 136 19.42 -2.26 -7.77
N GLU A 137 20.20 -1.36 -8.35
CA GLU A 137 21.39 -0.79 -7.69
C GLU A 137 20.99 -0.01 -6.45
N ARG A 138 19.94 0.82 -6.52
CA ARG A 138 19.45 1.59 -5.38
C ARG A 138 18.92 0.71 -4.25
N VAL A 139 18.20 -0.36 -4.58
CA VAL A 139 17.76 -1.36 -3.60
C VAL A 139 18.96 -1.97 -2.88
N LYS A 140 19.99 -2.37 -3.63
CA LYS A 140 21.21 -2.94 -3.05
C LYS A 140 21.96 -1.97 -2.14
N GLU A 141 21.99 -0.68 -2.49
CA GLU A 141 22.56 0.37 -1.62
C GLU A 141 21.76 0.54 -0.33
N LEU A 142 20.44 0.66 -0.45
CA LEU A 142 19.55 0.83 0.70
C LEU A 142 19.59 -0.39 1.62
N GLU A 143 19.70 -1.60 1.08
CA GLU A 143 19.88 -2.82 1.88
C GLU A 143 21.19 -2.81 2.67
N LYS A 144 22.29 -2.33 2.07
CA LYS A 144 23.58 -2.19 2.78
C LYS A 144 23.48 -1.16 3.89
N GLU A 145 22.90 0.01 3.60
CA GLU A 145 22.73 1.08 4.58
C GLU A 145 21.81 0.65 5.73
N ASN A 146 20.73 -0.04 5.43
CA ASN A 146 19.83 -0.57 6.45
C ASN A 146 20.54 -1.61 7.33
N ASN A 147 21.37 -2.46 6.74
CA ASN A 147 22.16 -3.43 7.51
C ASN A 147 23.21 -2.73 8.39
N SER A 148 23.92 -1.71 7.89
CA SER A 148 24.89 -0.97 8.71
C SER A 148 24.20 -0.24 9.86
N LEU A 149 23.06 0.42 9.60
CA LEU A 149 22.27 1.08 10.64
C LEU A 149 21.73 0.08 11.67
N ALA A 150 21.32 -1.12 11.25
CA ALA A 150 20.88 -2.16 12.16
C ALA A 150 22.01 -2.63 13.09
N ILE A 151 23.23 -2.78 12.56
CA ILE A 151 24.42 -3.11 13.35
C ILE A 151 24.74 -1.99 14.35
N GLU A 152 24.74 -0.73 13.90
CA GLU A 152 24.99 0.44 14.77
C GLU A 152 23.95 0.55 15.90
N LEU A 153 22.66 0.37 15.59
CA LEU A 153 21.60 0.38 16.60
C LEU A 153 21.75 -0.76 17.60
N THR A 154 22.22 -1.93 17.15
CA THR A 154 22.47 -3.06 18.04
C THR A 154 23.65 -2.78 18.96
N GLY A 155 24.75 -2.26 18.42
CA GLY A 155 25.91 -1.84 19.23
C GLY A 155 25.54 -0.77 20.25
N LEU A 156 24.79 0.26 19.85
CA LEU A 156 24.35 1.32 20.76
C LEU A 156 23.43 0.78 21.87
N ARG A 157 22.59 -0.22 21.55
CA ARG A 157 21.74 -0.89 22.53
C ARG A 157 22.56 -1.69 23.54
N GLU A 158 23.61 -2.38 23.10
CA GLU A 158 24.53 -3.11 23.98
C GLU A 158 25.29 -2.15 24.90
N ASP A 159 25.80 -1.04 24.38
CA ASP A 159 26.46 0.01 25.16
C ASP A 159 25.51 0.61 26.22
N TYR A 160 24.26 0.87 25.84
CA TYR A 160 23.24 1.36 26.75
C TYR A 160 22.95 0.35 27.88
N GLN A 161 22.87 -0.95 27.56
CA GLN A 161 22.70 -2.00 28.56
C GLN A 161 23.91 -2.11 29.48
N ALA A 162 25.13 -2.00 28.95
CA ALA A 162 26.34 -1.97 29.75
C ALA A 162 26.35 -0.78 30.73
N LEU A 163 25.95 0.40 30.26
CA LEU A 163 25.83 1.59 31.10
C LEU A 163 24.81 1.41 32.23
N ILE A 164 23.63 0.84 31.92
CA ILE A 164 22.61 0.52 32.93
C ILE A 164 23.17 -0.48 33.96
N ASN A 165 23.87 -1.53 33.50
CA ASN A 165 24.44 -2.53 34.40
C ASN A 165 25.48 -1.92 35.35
N ILE A 166 26.33 -1.03 34.83
CA ILE A 166 27.30 -0.28 35.64
C ILE A 166 26.57 0.60 36.66
N LEU A 167 25.52 1.32 36.24
CA LEU A 167 24.76 2.20 37.11
C LEU A 167 24.03 1.42 38.22
N ASN A 168 23.43 0.28 37.89
CA ASN A 168 22.80 -0.61 38.87
C ASN A 168 23.83 -1.21 39.84
N LYS A 169 25.01 -1.59 39.35
CA LYS A 169 26.10 -2.10 40.19
C LYS A 169 26.63 -1.01 41.12
N ALA A 170 26.80 0.22 40.63
CA ALA A 170 27.18 1.37 41.44
C ALA A 170 26.13 1.68 42.51
N ARG A 171 24.84 1.62 42.16
CA ARG A 171 23.73 1.79 43.10
C ARG A 171 23.74 0.72 44.20
N LYS A 172 23.95 -0.54 43.83
CA LYS A 172 24.05 -1.66 44.78
C LYS A 172 25.24 -1.51 45.73
N MET A 173 26.42 -1.17 45.20
CA MET A 173 27.60 -0.91 46.04
C MET A 173 27.41 0.29 46.97
N ALA A 174 26.67 1.32 46.55
CA ALA A 174 26.35 2.46 47.41
C ALA A 174 25.41 2.07 48.56
N SER A 175 24.36 1.28 48.28
CA SER A 175 23.46 0.79 49.34
C SER A 175 24.15 -0.17 50.30
N GLU A 176 25.02 -1.06 49.81
CA GLU A 176 25.78 -2.00 50.66
C GLU A 176 26.75 -1.25 51.59
N LYS A 177 27.39 -0.17 51.11
CA LYS A 177 28.23 0.70 51.95
C LYS A 177 27.44 1.46 53.01
N GLU A 178 26.21 1.89 52.71
CA GLU A 178 25.32 2.49 53.71
C GLU A 178 24.90 1.47 54.78
N GLU A 179 24.56 0.23 54.39
CA GLU A 179 24.22 -0.83 55.33
C GLU A 179 25.40 -1.26 56.21
N GLU A 180 26.60 -1.40 55.64
CA GLU A 180 27.82 -1.69 56.42
C GLU A 180 28.17 -0.55 57.39
N SER A 181 28.02 0.71 56.97
CA SER A 181 28.26 1.87 57.83
C SER A 181 27.26 1.92 59.00
N LEU A 182 25.97 1.65 58.73
CA LEU A 182 24.93 1.56 59.76
C LEU A 182 25.13 0.34 60.67
N GLY A 183 25.61 -0.78 60.14
CA GLY A 183 25.93 -1.99 60.90
C GLY A 183 27.11 -1.80 61.84
N GLN A 184 28.16 -1.11 61.40
CA GLN A 184 29.32 -0.75 62.22
C GLN A 184 28.97 0.28 63.32
N GLN A 185 27.96 1.13 63.10
CA GLN A 185 27.47 2.06 64.12
C GLN A 185 26.57 1.42 65.18
N LYS A 186 26.01 0.22 64.94
CA LYS A 186 25.23 -0.52 65.94
C LYS A 186 26.16 -1.21 66.92
N ALA A 187 26.57 -0.48 67.96
CA ALA A 187 27.24 -1.07 69.11
C ALA A 187 26.36 -2.16 69.74
N LYS A 188 26.93 -3.36 69.97
CA LYS A 188 26.24 -4.43 70.70
C LYS A 188 26.26 -4.09 72.17
N PHE A 189 25.10 -4.08 72.81
CA PHE A 189 24.98 -3.87 74.25
C PHE A 189 24.50 -5.17 74.90
N GLN A 190 25.13 -5.56 76.00
CA GLN A 190 24.73 -6.70 76.80
C GLN A 190 24.39 -6.22 78.22
N ILE A 191 23.39 -6.85 78.81
CA ILE A 191 22.97 -6.55 80.18
C ILE A 191 23.87 -7.34 81.13
N ASP A 192 24.52 -6.64 82.06
CA ASP A 192 25.36 -7.26 83.09
C ASP A 192 24.50 -7.95 84.16
N LYS A 193 25.16 -8.71 85.03
CA LYS A 193 24.57 -9.44 86.16
C LYS A 193 23.88 -8.55 87.21
N TYR A 194 24.02 -7.22 87.12
CA TYR A 194 23.37 -6.23 87.97
C TYR A 194 22.27 -5.44 87.24
N GLY A 195 22.00 -5.76 85.96
CA GLY A 195 20.94 -5.16 85.18
C GLY A 195 21.35 -3.88 84.42
N ASN A 196 22.63 -3.52 84.40
CA ASN A 196 23.13 -2.36 83.66
C ASN A 196 23.51 -2.74 82.22
N LEU A 197 23.22 -1.87 81.24
CA LEU A 197 23.66 -2.08 79.85
C LEU A 197 25.11 -1.64 79.68
N GLU A 198 26.00 -2.57 79.39
CA GLU A 198 27.37 -2.31 78.98
C GLU A 198 27.56 -2.55 77.48
N ARG A 199 28.46 -1.78 76.87
CA ARG A 199 28.80 -1.90 75.46
C ARG A 199 29.83 -3.01 75.30
N VAL A 200 29.52 -4.02 74.47
CA VAL A 200 30.40 -5.13 74.17
C VAL A 200 31.39 -4.68 73.09
N GLU A 201 32.69 -4.77 73.36
CA GLU A 201 33.76 -4.62 72.35
C GLU A 201 33.79 -5.79 71.36
#